data_AF-A0A2S1YLS3-F1
#
_entry.id   AF-A0A2S1YLS3-F1
#
_cell.length_a   1.000
_cell.length_b   1.000
_cell.length_c   1.000
_cell.angle_alpha   90.00
_cell.angle_beta   90.00
_cell.angle_gamma   90.00
#
_symmetry.space_group_name_H-M   'P 1'
#
loop_
_entity.id
_entity.type
_entity.pdbx_description
1 polymer ?
#
loop_
_entity_poly.entity_id
_entity_poly.type
_entity_poly.pdbx_seq_one_letter_code
_entity_poly.pdbx_strand_id
1 'polypeptide(L)' 'MPNEFDSHEFIRHFSKKFENDYVIFLNSYEDNSFRNVHLQIGKCLTTLAEDLKTQKKIKKVESNNIFGNEIENAGWTKVN' A
#
# COMPACT_ATOMS: atom_id res chain seq x y z
N MET A 1 -6.66 11.16 1.19
CA MET A 1 -5.90 10.50 0.12
C MET A 1 -6.44 11.00 -1.22
N PRO A 2 -5.58 11.47 -2.12
CA PRO A 2 -5.93 11.99 -3.43
C PRO A 2 -6.71 10.97 -4.30
N ASN A 3 -7.25 11.45 -5.43
CA ASN A 3 -7.96 10.59 -6.39
C ASN A 3 -7.01 9.63 -7.10
N GLU A 4 -5.77 10.04 -7.33
CA GLU A 4 -4.70 9.18 -7.79
C GLU A 4 -3.69 9.02 -6.68
N PHE A 5 -3.24 7.79 -6.42
CA PHE A 5 -2.25 7.49 -5.40
C PHE A 5 -1.45 6.26 -5.81
N ASP A 6 -0.33 6.00 -5.13
CA ASP A 6 0.43 4.75 -5.30
C ASP A 6 0.38 3.89 -4.03
N SER A 7 0.87 2.65 -4.12
CA SER A 7 0.79 1.73 -2.99
C SER A 7 1.65 2.18 -1.79
N HIS A 8 2.75 2.91 -1.99
CA HIS A 8 3.57 3.45 -0.89
C HIS A 8 2.84 4.59 -0.18
N GLU A 9 2.21 5.50 -0.94
CA GLU A 9 1.36 6.54 -0.37
C GLU A 9 0.23 5.91 0.45
N PHE A 10 -0.43 4.88 -0.08
CA PHE A 10 -1.45 4.13 0.64
C PHE A 10 -0.92 3.54 1.94
N ILE A 11 0.20 2.83 1.89
CA ILE A 11 0.83 2.20 3.05
C ILE A 11 1.22 3.24 4.10
N ARG A 12 1.76 4.40 3.72
CA ARG A 12 2.08 5.50 4.66
C ARG A 12 0.84 6.02 5.38
N HIS A 13 -0.27 6.19 4.67
CA HIS A 13 -1.52 6.62 5.29
C HIS A 13 -2.13 5.52 6.16
N PHE A 14 -2.08 4.26 5.71
CA PHE A 14 -2.57 3.10 6.44
C PHE A 14 -1.81 2.93 7.76
N SER A 15 -0.47 2.91 7.72
CA SER A 15 0.36 2.75 8.91
C SER A 15 0.17 3.89 9.90
N LYS A 16 0.03 5.13 9.43
CA LYS A 16 -0.26 6.26 10.32
C LYS A 16 -1.66 6.19 10.95
N LYS A 17 -2.65 5.70 10.21
CA LYS A 17 -4.04 5.61 10.69
C LYS A 17 -4.24 4.45 11.68
N PHE A 18 -3.56 3.33 11.44
CA PHE A 18 -3.70 2.09 12.21
C PHE A 18 -2.37 1.71 12.87
N GLU A 19 -1.71 2.69 13.51
CA GLU A 19 -0.31 2.58 13.97
C GLU A 19 -0.06 1.34 14.84
N ASN A 20 -0.88 1.13 15.88
CA ASN A 20 -0.74 -0.02 16.78
C ASN A 20 -0.92 -1.35 16.05
N ASP A 21 -1.97 -1.47 15.24
CA ASP A 21 -2.27 -2.70 14.51
C ASP A 21 -1.19 -2.99 13.46
N TYR A 22 -0.67 -1.95 12.81
CA TYR A 22 0.41 -2.05 11.84
C TYR A 22 1.71 -2.56 12.50
N VAL A 23 2.06 -2.08 13.70
CA VAL A 23 3.21 -2.58 14.45
C VAL A 23 3.01 -4.04 14.89
N ILE A 24 1.83 -4.39 15.37
CA ILE A 24 1.49 -5.79 15.72
C ILE A 24 1.62 -6.68 14.48
N PHE A 25 1.13 -6.22 13.34
CA PHE A 25 1.18 -7.00 12.10
C PHE A 25 2.60 -7.15 11.55
N LEU A 26 3.47 -6.15 11.72
CA LEU A 26 4.89 -6.32 11.44
C LEU A 26 5.52 -7.38 12.34
N ASN A 27 5.20 -7.35 13.64
CA ASN A 27 5.73 -8.31 14.61
C ASN A 27 5.21 -9.75 14.43
N SER A 28 4.19 -9.99 13.58
CA SER A 28 3.73 -11.34 13.28
C SER A 28 4.60 -12.09 12.26
N TYR A 29 5.62 -11.43 11.69
CA TYR A 29 6.56 -12.03 10.74
C TYR A 29 7.97 -12.02 11.33
N GLU A 30 8.63 -13.19 11.30
CA GLU A 30 10.01 -13.36 11.81
C GLU A 30 11.05 -12.64 10.96
N ASP A 31 10.88 -12.69 9.62
CA ASP A 31 11.78 -12.07 8.66
C ASP A 31 11.02 -11.30 7.58
N ASN A 32 11.68 -10.29 7.00
CA ASN A 32 11.14 -9.48 5.89
C ASN A 32 9.76 -8.88 6.20
N SER A 33 9.51 -8.51 7.45
CA SER A 33 8.17 -8.15 7.96
C SER A 33 7.51 -7.03 7.15
N PHE A 34 8.26 -5.97 6.82
CA PHE A 34 7.76 -4.89 5.96
C PHE A 34 7.30 -5.40 4.59
N ARG A 35 8.14 -6.20 3.92
CA ARG A 35 7.81 -6.77 2.61
C ARG A 35 6.54 -7.63 2.69
N ASN A 36 6.44 -8.47 3.72
CA ASN A 36 5.29 -9.36 3.90
C ASN A 36 4.00 -8.58 4.17
N VAL A 37 4.02 -7.63 5.10
CA VAL A 37 2.87 -6.76 5.41
C VAL A 37 2.46 -5.94 4.19
N HIS A 38 3.40 -5.31 3.48
CA HIS A 38 3.11 -4.51 2.30
C HIS A 38 2.51 -5.33 1.16
N LEU A 39 2.99 -6.58 0.97
CA LEU A 39 2.38 -7.51 0.03
C LEU A 39 0.94 -7.87 0.41
N GLN A 40 0.65 -8.08 1.70
CA GLN A 40 -0.71 -8.34 2.16
C GLN A 40 -1.62 -7.13 1.95
N ILE A 41 -1.15 -5.93 2.30
CA ILE A 41 -1.89 -4.68 2.04
C ILE A 41 -2.19 -4.53 0.54
N GLY A 42 -1.19 -4.74 -0.33
CA GLY A 42 -1.36 -4.67 -1.78
C GLY A 42 -2.33 -5.72 -2.34
N LYS A 43 -2.32 -6.94 -1.78
CA LYS A 43 -3.31 -7.98 -2.10
C LYS A 43 -4.72 -7.54 -1.69
N CYS A 44 -4.90 -7.09 -0.45
CA CYS A 44 -6.19 -6.59 0.03
C CYS A 44 -6.72 -5.44 -0.83
N LEU A 45 -5.85 -4.49 -1.22
CA LEU A 45 -6.23 -3.38 -2.08
C LEU A 45 -6.68 -3.85 -3.48
N THR A 46 -6.06 -4.91 -4.00
CA THR A 46 -6.48 -5.53 -5.27
C THR A 46 -7.79 -6.29 -5.13
N THR A 47 -7.94 -7.08 -4.06
CA THR A 47 -9.12 -7.90 -3.81
C THR A 47 -10.36 -7.06 -3.52
N LEU A 48 -10.21 -5.99 -2.74
CA LEU A 48 -11.28 -5.09 -2.36
C LEU A 48 -11.42 -3.90 -3.32
N ALA A 49 -10.76 -3.94 -4.48
CA ALA A 49 -10.70 -2.80 -5.39
C ALA A 49 -12.09 -2.31 -5.79
N GLU A 50 -13.01 -3.22 -6.08
CA GLU A 50 -14.40 -2.93 -6.42
C GLU A 50 -15.15 -2.26 -5.24
N ASP A 51 -15.08 -2.85 -4.05
CA ASP A 51 -15.72 -2.32 -2.84
C ASP A 51 -15.17 -0.96 -2.42
N LEU A 52 -13.85 -0.79 -2.57
CA LEU A 52 -13.14 0.46 -2.27
C LEU A 52 -13.29 1.50 -3.38
N LYS A 53 -13.96 1.13 -4.49
CA LYS A 53 -14.06 1.95 -5.70
C LYS A 53 -12.70 2.47 -6.15
N THR A 54 -11.76 1.56 -6.33
CA THR A 54 -10.41 1.86 -6.82
C THR A 54 -10.08 0.96 -8.01
N GLN A 55 -9.23 1.47 -8.90
CA GLN A 55 -8.74 0.73 -10.05
C GLN A 55 -7.21 0.80 -10.09
N LYS A 56 -6.57 -0.35 -10.26
CA LYS A 56 -5.12 -0.44 -10.45
C LYS A 56 -4.74 0.07 -11.83
N LYS A 57 -3.76 0.96 -11.91
CA LYS A 57 -3.19 1.45 -13.18
C LYS A 57 -2.36 0.34 -13.84
N ILE A 58 -2.40 0.29 -15.17
CA ILE A 58 -1.61 -0.67 -15.97
C ILE A 58 -0.11 -0.36 -15.88
N LYS A 59 0.25 0.93 -15.90
CA LYS A 59 1.64 1.37 -15.76
C LYS A 59 2.00 1.50 -14.28
N LYS A 60 3.19 1.03 -13.93
CA LYS A 60 3.81 1.35 -12.65
C LYS A 60 4.22 2.83 -12.61
N VAL A 61 4.34 3.36 -11.41
CA VAL A 61 4.74 4.73 -11.12
C VAL A 61 5.99 4.71 -10.25
N GLU A 62 6.95 5.60 -10.51
CA GLU A 62 8.09 5.80 -9.61
C GLU A 62 7.60 6.41 -8.30
N SER A 63 8.04 5.83 -7.18
CA SER A 63 7.60 6.27 -5.86
C SER A 63 8.63 5.95 -4.80
N ASN A 64 8.76 6.87 -3.84
CA ASN A 64 9.59 6.66 -2.66
C ASN A 64 8.87 5.74 -1.68
N ASN A 65 9.48 4.60 -1.37
CA ASN A 65 8.98 3.72 -0.32
C ASN A 65 9.13 4.36 1.08
N ILE A 66 8.71 3.65 2.13
CA ILE A 66 8.77 4.16 3.51
C ILE A 66 10.21 4.44 4.02
N PHE A 67 11.23 3.96 3.31
CA PHE A 67 12.66 4.18 3.61
C PHE A 67 13.29 5.27 2.72
N GLY A 68 12.52 5.90 1.83
CA GLY A 68 13.02 6.92 0.91
C GLY A 68 13.75 6.38 -0.32
N ASN A 69 13.64 5.07 -0.61
CA ASN A 69 14.18 4.49 -1.83
C ASN A 69 13.17 4.65 -2.97
N GLU A 70 13.60 5.28 -4.06
CA GLU A 70 12.82 5.43 -5.29
C GLU A 70 12.78 4.09 -6.04
N ILE A 71 11.58 3.52 -6.15
CA ILE A 71 11.35 2.25 -6.86
C ILE A 71 9.99 2.29 -7.57
N GLU A 72 9.89 1.55 -8.68
CA GLU A 72 8.62 1.35 -9.36
C GLU A 72 7.58 0.68 -8.45
N ASN A 73 6.36 1.22 -8.46
CA ASN A 73 5.26 0.71 -7.67
C ASN A 73 3.92 0.72 -8.43
N ALA A 74 2.93 -0.01 -7.92
CA ALA A 74 1.59 0.04 -8.49
C ALA A 74 0.89 1.36 -8.15
N GLY A 75 0.43 2.05 -9.20
CA GLY A 75 -0.44 3.21 -9.11
C GLY A 75 -1.93 2.82 -9.11
N TRP A 76 -2.75 3.69 -8.54
CA TRP A 76 -4.18 3.49 -8.32
C TRP A 76 -4.96 4.78 -8.59
N THR A 77 -6.21 4.62 -9.02
CA THR A 77 -7.16 5.73 -9.19
C THR A 77 -8.48 5.37 -8.53
N LYS A 78 -9.11 6.30 -7.83
CA LYS A 78 -10.47 6.15 -7.33
C LYS A 78 -11.47 6.26 -8.48
N VAL A 79 -12.38 5.30 -8.59
CA VAL A 79 -13.52 5.36 -9.49
C VAL A 79 -14.71 5.93 -8.70
N ASN A 80 -15.45 6.89 -9.25
CA ASN A 80 -16.62 7.46 -8.57
C ASN A 80 -17.84 6.57 -8.75
#